data_AF-C7P4X7-F1
#
_entry.id   AF-C7P4X7-F1
#
_cell.length_a   1.000
_cell.length_b   1.000
_cell.length_c   1.000
_cell.angle_alpha   90.00
_cell.angle_beta   90.00
_cell.angle_gamma   90.00
#
_symmetry.space_group_name_H-M   'P 1'
#
loop_
_entity.id
_entity.type
_entity.pdbx_description
1 polymer ?
#
loop_
_entity_poly.entity_id
_entity_poly.type
_entity_poly.pdbx_seq_one_letter_code
_entity_poly.pdbx_strand_id
1 'polypeptide(L)'
;MDEANTVDDAVPVEWRQVPPDGVSPPVVQEHPYLELKLEHPGLEPTETGDRFFPDAVPYELDGTSRVFYWRPAVASSTAEPRDWELACGTTHELVGFDSLPAEGPPLVTEGASGTTVVVDGTIGGDVTTSHVGAYVPPAVSIERHVESAVELMVDGTRHDLSPGQRRRIRLGEQRVEPVGTDGRPKTIAPELVVRFPGRRELHHPAPGATYRLFPAFGLDLEALPNPLSVPTTTGELDDLALAAALGVDLSRRPYPERALWQAFAYTAFDPHADATPELTQLATGQIVLETGE
;
A
#
# COMPACT_ATOMS: atom_id res chain seq x y z
N MET A 1 22.67 -39.23 -16.09
CA MET A 1 21.41 -38.61 -15.66
C MET A 1 21.67 -38.27 -14.22
N ASP A 2 22.37 -37.15 -14.03
CA ASP A 2 22.82 -36.70 -12.72
C ASP A 2 21.64 -35.99 -12.05
N GLU A 3 21.19 -36.54 -10.94
CA GLU A 3 20.37 -35.82 -9.97
C GLU A 3 21.22 -34.64 -9.47
N ALA A 4 20.84 -33.43 -9.85
CA ALA A 4 21.31 -32.24 -9.16
C ALA A 4 20.74 -32.31 -7.74
N ASN A 5 21.57 -32.77 -6.80
CA ASN A 5 21.40 -32.49 -5.38
C ASN A 5 21.53 -30.97 -5.21
N THR A 6 20.43 -30.24 -5.35
CA THR A 6 20.31 -28.91 -4.75
C THR A 6 20.40 -29.12 -3.25
N VAL A 7 21.55 -28.80 -2.67
CA VAL A 7 21.66 -28.64 -1.23
C VAL A 7 20.76 -27.46 -0.88
N ASP A 8 19.67 -27.69 -0.16
CA ASP A 8 18.94 -26.63 0.52
C ASP A 8 19.90 -26.02 1.54
N ASP A 9 20.57 -24.94 1.16
CA ASP A 9 21.42 -24.18 2.05
C ASP A 9 20.52 -23.31 2.94
N ALA A 10 20.72 -23.38 4.25
CA ALA A 10 20.02 -22.54 5.21
C ALA A 10 21.01 -21.61 5.92
N VAL A 11 20.65 -20.33 6.01
CA VAL A 11 21.47 -19.29 6.64
C VAL A 11 20.90 -18.96 8.03
N PRO A 12 21.70 -18.98 9.11
CA PRO A 12 21.21 -18.56 10.41
C PRO A 12 21.03 -17.02 10.45
N VAL A 13 19.82 -16.57 10.73
CA VAL A 13 19.47 -15.14 10.91
C VAL A 13 19.06 -14.91 12.36
N GLU A 14 19.78 -14.03 13.05
CA GLU A 14 19.42 -13.59 14.40
C GLU A 14 18.28 -12.57 14.32
N TRP A 15 17.42 -12.55 15.34
CA TRP A 15 16.34 -11.57 15.45
C TRP A 15 16.07 -11.22 16.92
N ARG A 16 15.35 -10.13 17.17
CA ARG A 16 15.00 -9.69 18.53
C ARG A 16 13.50 -9.61 18.71
N GLN A 17 12.99 -10.26 19.75
CA GLN A 17 11.63 -9.99 20.23
C GLN A 17 11.63 -8.72 21.07
N VAL A 18 10.76 -7.78 20.74
CA VAL A 18 10.53 -6.55 21.51
C VAL A 18 9.17 -6.67 22.21
N PRO A 19 9.07 -6.29 23.50
CA PRO A 19 7.78 -6.23 24.18
C PRO A 19 6.84 -5.22 23.48
N PRO A 20 5.53 -5.44 23.51
CA PRO A 20 4.57 -4.50 22.91
C PRO A 20 4.52 -3.14 23.64
N ASP A 21 5.14 -3.05 24.81
CA ASP A 21 5.23 -1.86 25.65
C ASP A 21 6.11 -0.78 24.97
N GLY A 22 5.51 -0.02 24.07
CA GLY A 22 6.21 1.02 23.29
C GLY A 22 5.70 1.14 21.86
N VAL A 23 4.97 0.12 21.38
CA VAL A 23 4.39 0.13 20.05
C VAL A 23 3.05 0.85 20.07
N SER A 24 2.96 1.96 19.33
CA SER A 24 1.68 2.65 19.11
C SER A 24 0.69 1.69 18.43
N PRO A 25 -0.54 1.54 18.96
CA PRO A 25 -1.48 0.54 18.47
C PRO A 25 -1.87 0.82 17.01
N PRO A 26 -1.94 -0.21 16.15
CA PRO A 26 -2.31 -0.05 14.76
C PRO A 26 -3.78 0.40 14.64
N VAL A 27 -4.10 1.01 13.52
CA VAL A 27 -5.47 1.30 13.12
C VAL A 27 -6.11 0.00 12.63
N VAL A 28 -7.15 -0.46 13.34
CA VAL A 28 -8.01 -1.58 12.93
C VAL A 28 -9.46 -1.14 13.03
N GLN A 29 -10.02 -0.64 11.94
CA GLN A 29 -11.34 0.00 11.94
C GLN A 29 -12.09 -0.22 10.63
N GLU A 30 -13.42 -0.36 10.71
CA GLU A 30 -14.25 -0.51 9.53
C GLU A 30 -14.78 0.85 9.04
N HIS A 31 -14.34 1.24 7.85
CA HIS A 31 -14.67 2.52 7.23
C HIS A 31 -15.23 2.32 5.82
N PRO A 32 -16.14 3.19 5.34
CA PRO A 32 -16.34 3.35 3.91
C PRO A 32 -15.00 3.65 3.24
N TYR A 33 -14.71 2.99 2.12
CA TYR A 33 -13.41 3.09 1.47
C TYR A 33 -13.58 3.54 0.02
N LEU A 34 -12.93 4.65 -0.33
CA LEU A 34 -12.85 5.23 -1.67
C LEU A 34 -11.45 5.04 -2.24
N GLU A 35 -11.34 4.79 -3.53
CA GLU A 35 -10.09 4.72 -4.26
C GLU A 35 -10.08 5.81 -5.34
N LEU A 36 -9.06 6.67 -5.32
CA LEU A 36 -8.85 7.74 -6.32
C LEU A 36 -7.46 7.63 -6.94
N LYS A 37 -7.38 7.60 -8.27
CA LYS A 37 -6.11 7.78 -8.98
C LYS A 37 -6.29 8.62 -10.24
N LEU A 38 -5.30 9.48 -10.51
CA LEU A 38 -5.28 10.37 -11.67
C LEU A 38 -4.21 9.90 -12.66
N GLU A 39 -4.64 9.29 -13.75
CA GLU A 39 -3.76 8.73 -14.79
C GLU A 39 -3.60 9.71 -15.96
N HIS A 40 -2.43 9.67 -16.60
CA HIS A 40 -2.07 10.58 -17.69
C HIS A 40 -1.73 9.79 -18.96
N PRO A 41 -2.74 9.15 -19.59
CA PRO A 41 -2.51 8.33 -20.78
C PRO A 41 -1.90 9.17 -21.90
N GLY A 42 -0.91 8.59 -22.60
CA GLY A 42 -0.20 9.25 -23.71
C GLY A 42 1.05 10.03 -23.29
N LEU A 43 1.33 10.13 -22.00
CA LEU A 43 2.68 10.45 -21.53
C LEU A 43 3.56 9.20 -21.55
N GLU A 44 4.85 9.42 -21.80
CA GLU A 44 5.86 8.39 -21.65
C GLU A 44 6.35 8.43 -20.20
N PRO A 45 6.45 7.29 -19.51
CA PRO A 45 7.00 7.27 -18.17
C PRO A 45 8.50 7.58 -18.20
N THR A 46 8.95 8.45 -17.30
CA THR A 46 10.37 8.77 -17.12
C THR A 46 10.94 8.11 -15.88
N GLU A 47 10.07 7.78 -14.92
CA GLU A 47 10.41 7.10 -13.68
C GLU A 47 9.44 5.93 -13.47
N THR A 48 9.98 4.83 -12.95
CA THR A 48 9.20 3.68 -12.50
C THR A 48 9.42 3.56 -11.01
N GLY A 49 8.36 3.31 -10.25
CA GLY A 49 8.51 3.02 -8.83
C GLY A 49 9.33 1.74 -8.64
N ASP A 50 10.23 1.76 -7.67
CA ASP A 50 11.05 0.58 -7.36
C ASP A 50 10.35 -0.35 -6.35
N ARG A 51 9.02 -0.26 -6.24
CA ARG A 51 8.26 -0.95 -5.20
C ARG A 51 7.90 -2.36 -5.63
N PHE A 52 8.68 -3.33 -5.13
CA PHE A 52 8.44 -4.75 -5.39
C PHE A 52 7.08 -5.26 -4.84
N PHE A 53 6.61 -4.73 -3.71
CA PHE A 53 5.33 -5.08 -3.11
C PHE A 53 4.41 -3.85 -2.98
N PRO A 54 3.09 -3.99 -3.22
CA PRO A 54 2.14 -2.93 -2.94
C PRO A 54 2.04 -2.69 -1.43
N ASP A 55 1.99 -1.42 -1.03
CA ASP A 55 1.73 -0.98 0.33
C ASP A 55 0.32 -1.35 0.79
N ALA A 56 -0.69 -1.25 -0.09
CA ALA A 56 -2.09 -1.54 0.21
C ALA A 56 -2.53 -2.87 -0.44
N VAL A 57 -3.00 -3.79 0.39
CA VAL A 57 -3.39 -5.14 -0.05
C VAL A 57 -4.87 -5.36 0.29
N PRO A 58 -5.80 -5.18 -0.67
CA PRO A 58 -7.22 -5.45 -0.47
C PRO A 58 -7.55 -6.93 -0.66
N TYR A 59 -8.30 -7.53 0.26
CA TYR A 59 -8.71 -8.93 0.17
C TYR A 59 -9.85 -9.27 1.12
N GLU A 60 -10.40 -10.47 0.98
CA GLU A 60 -11.39 -11.04 1.88
C GLU A 60 -10.75 -12.17 2.68
N LEU A 61 -11.04 -12.22 3.98
CA LEU A 61 -10.75 -13.37 4.83
C LEU A 61 -11.95 -13.59 5.76
N ASP A 62 -12.41 -14.84 5.84
CA ASP A 62 -13.53 -15.24 6.71
C ASP A 62 -14.79 -14.38 6.55
N GLY A 63 -15.06 -13.94 5.31
CA GLY A 63 -16.21 -13.08 4.97
C GLY A 63 -16.00 -11.59 5.25
N THR A 64 -14.87 -11.20 5.86
CA THR A 64 -14.52 -9.80 6.11
C THR A 64 -13.74 -9.23 4.93
N SER A 65 -14.31 -8.23 4.29
CA SER A 65 -13.66 -7.41 3.28
C SER A 65 -12.72 -6.41 3.95
N ARG A 66 -11.41 -6.54 3.72
CA ARG A 66 -10.39 -5.71 4.35
C ARG A 66 -9.41 -5.10 3.36
N VAL A 67 -8.69 -4.08 3.81
CA VAL A 67 -7.52 -3.54 3.15
C VAL A 67 -6.40 -3.44 4.17
N PHE A 68 -5.26 -4.04 3.86
CA PHE A 68 -4.12 -4.12 4.77
C PHE A 68 -2.98 -3.28 4.22
N TYR A 69 -2.66 -2.22 4.95
CA TYR A 69 -1.49 -1.39 4.72
C TYR A 69 -0.38 -1.89 5.61
N TRP A 70 0.68 -2.42 5.02
CA TRP A 70 1.80 -2.95 5.80
C TRP A 70 2.90 -1.92 6.05
N ARG A 71 2.84 -0.78 5.36
CA ARG A 71 3.70 0.39 5.58
C ARG A 71 2.89 1.61 6.00
N PRO A 72 3.50 2.54 6.77
CA PRO A 72 2.90 3.83 7.05
C PRO A 72 2.60 4.57 5.74
N ALA A 73 1.37 5.06 5.64
CA ALA A 73 0.80 5.63 4.41
C ALA A 73 -0.29 6.65 4.72
N VAL A 74 -0.61 6.91 6.00
CA VAL A 74 -1.59 7.92 6.38
C VAL A 74 -0.99 9.29 6.12
N ALA A 75 -1.70 10.14 5.38
CA ALA A 75 -1.24 11.48 5.07
C ALA A 75 -1.07 12.30 6.35
N SER A 76 -0.04 13.16 6.39
CA SER A 76 0.31 13.93 7.58
C SER A 76 -0.75 14.94 8.02
N SER A 77 -1.66 15.34 7.13
CA SER A 77 -2.79 16.23 7.39
C SER A 77 -4.07 15.52 7.84
N THR A 78 -4.04 14.19 7.94
CA THR A 78 -5.24 13.38 8.18
C THR A 78 -5.75 13.52 9.63
N ALA A 79 -7.07 13.55 9.81
CA ALA A 79 -7.70 13.50 11.12
C ALA A 79 -7.41 12.18 11.86
N GLU A 80 -7.77 12.09 13.14
CA GLU A 80 -7.62 10.86 13.91
C GLU A 80 -8.47 9.72 13.32
N PRO A 81 -7.92 8.50 13.10
CA PRO A 81 -8.62 7.40 12.43
C PRO A 81 -10.01 7.07 12.96
N ARG A 82 -10.17 7.11 14.29
CA ARG A 82 -11.44 6.84 14.98
C ARG A 82 -12.56 7.82 14.61
N ASP A 83 -12.21 9.01 14.13
CA ASP A 83 -13.14 10.10 13.83
C ASP A 83 -13.47 10.14 12.33
N TRP A 84 -12.90 9.25 11.50
CA TRP A 84 -13.16 9.22 10.07
C TRP A 84 -14.60 8.78 9.75
N GLU A 85 -15.24 9.54 8.87
CA GLU A 85 -16.47 9.17 8.18
C GLU A 85 -16.19 8.44 6.85
N LEU A 86 -15.02 8.65 6.25
CA LEU A 86 -14.60 8.04 4.98
C LEU A 86 -13.06 7.91 4.92
N ALA A 87 -12.57 6.76 4.48
CA ALA A 87 -11.17 6.55 4.12
C ALA A 87 -10.99 6.58 2.60
N CYS A 88 -9.91 7.17 2.11
CA CYS A 88 -9.60 7.32 0.69
C CYS A 88 -8.15 6.91 0.39
N GLY A 89 -7.97 5.81 -0.33
CA GLY A 89 -6.67 5.40 -0.85
C GLY A 89 -6.37 6.08 -2.19
N THR A 90 -5.12 6.52 -2.34
CA THR A 90 -4.57 7.02 -3.61
C THR A 90 -3.37 6.19 -4.04
N THR A 91 -2.76 6.56 -5.17
CA THR A 91 -1.45 6.02 -5.58
C THR A 91 -0.29 6.49 -4.69
N HIS A 92 -0.49 7.52 -3.85
CA HIS A 92 0.55 8.14 -3.04
C HIS A 92 0.38 7.81 -1.55
N GLU A 93 -0.85 7.90 -1.05
CA GLU A 93 -1.15 7.88 0.37
C GLU A 93 -2.59 7.42 0.66
N LEU A 94 -2.88 7.21 1.93
CA LEU A 94 -4.20 6.97 2.49
C LEU A 94 -4.61 8.22 3.28
N VAL A 95 -5.78 8.77 2.98
CA VAL A 95 -6.34 9.94 3.67
C VAL A 95 -7.67 9.58 4.30
N GLY A 96 -7.92 10.07 5.49
CA GLY A 96 -9.20 9.97 6.17
C GLY A 96 -9.88 11.31 6.32
N PHE A 97 -11.20 11.32 6.16
CA PHE A 97 -12.04 12.50 6.28
C PHE A 97 -12.93 12.36 7.51
N ASP A 98 -12.86 13.31 8.44
CA ASP A 98 -13.69 13.36 9.65
C ASP A 98 -15.02 14.10 9.45
N SER A 99 -15.18 14.76 8.30
CA SER A 99 -16.39 15.48 7.92
C SER A 99 -16.45 15.69 6.41
N LEU A 100 -17.67 15.76 5.88
CA LEU A 100 -17.95 16.06 4.47
C LEU A 100 -18.95 17.23 4.36
N PRO A 101 -18.85 18.09 3.33
CA PRO A 101 -17.96 17.99 2.16
C PRO A 101 -16.50 18.33 2.48
N ALA A 102 -15.57 17.74 1.72
CA ALA A 102 -14.13 17.98 1.84
C ALA A 102 -13.45 18.03 0.46
N GLU A 103 -12.35 18.79 0.35
CA GLU A 103 -11.46 18.70 -0.81
C GLU A 103 -10.83 17.29 -0.87
N GLY A 104 -10.66 16.77 -2.09
CA GLY A 104 -10.03 15.47 -2.30
C GLY A 104 -8.54 15.48 -1.93
N PRO A 105 -7.93 14.29 -1.75
CA PRO A 105 -6.51 14.20 -1.48
C PRO A 105 -5.69 14.66 -2.70
N PRO A 106 -4.44 15.10 -2.51
CA PRO A 106 -3.55 15.41 -3.63
C PRO A 106 -3.34 14.17 -4.52
N LEU A 107 -3.51 14.36 -5.83
CA LEU A 107 -3.36 13.29 -6.83
C LEU A 107 -2.13 13.46 -7.73
N VAL A 108 -1.31 14.47 -7.45
CA VAL A 108 -0.02 14.75 -8.08
C VAL A 108 0.96 15.27 -7.03
N THR A 109 2.25 15.29 -7.34
CA THR A 109 3.28 15.86 -6.46
C THR A 109 3.92 17.08 -7.10
N GLU A 110 3.78 18.24 -6.47
CA GLU A 110 4.45 19.46 -6.90
C GLU A 110 5.93 19.45 -6.49
N GLY A 111 6.81 19.93 -7.38
CA GLY A 111 8.24 20.04 -7.16
C GLY A 111 8.80 21.35 -7.71
N ALA A 112 10.07 21.64 -7.40
CA ALA A 112 10.69 22.94 -7.72
C ALA A 112 10.78 23.23 -9.24
N SER A 113 10.85 22.20 -10.09
CA SER A 113 10.99 22.31 -11.55
C SER A 113 9.73 21.94 -12.34
N GLY A 114 8.64 21.60 -11.66
CA GLY A 114 7.43 21.08 -12.30
C GLY A 114 6.60 20.18 -11.39
N THR A 115 5.66 19.46 -11.99
CA THR A 115 4.75 18.53 -11.31
C THR A 115 5.04 17.11 -11.76
N THR A 116 5.13 16.19 -10.80
CA THR A 116 5.16 14.75 -11.05
C THR A 116 3.74 14.22 -11.15
N VAL A 117 3.44 13.58 -12.27
CA VAL A 117 2.13 13.03 -12.61
C VAL A 117 2.21 11.52 -12.82
N VAL A 118 1.15 10.79 -12.46
CA VAL A 118 1.08 9.33 -12.63
C VAL A 118 0.65 8.99 -14.06
N VAL A 119 1.46 8.23 -14.78
CA VAL A 119 1.12 7.72 -16.12
C VAL A 119 0.20 6.51 -15.99
N ASP A 120 0.61 5.53 -15.17
CA ASP A 120 -0.18 4.37 -14.76
C ASP A 120 0.22 3.96 -13.34
N GLY A 121 -0.70 3.40 -12.57
CA GLY A 121 -0.40 2.99 -11.20
C GLY A 121 -1.55 2.30 -10.48
N THR A 122 -1.22 1.64 -9.37
CA THR A 122 -2.21 0.98 -8.50
C THR A 122 -2.33 1.70 -7.16
N ILE A 123 -3.51 1.68 -6.54
CA ILE A 123 -3.73 2.26 -5.21
C ILE A 123 -2.82 1.56 -4.20
N GLY A 124 -2.02 2.35 -3.48
CA GLY A 124 -0.97 1.85 -2.60
C GLY A 124 -0.09 0.80 -3.28
N GLY A 125 0.19 0.92 -4.57
CA GLY A 125 0.95 -0.04 -5.36
C GLY A 125 2.14 0.60 -6.07
N ASP A 126 2.63 -0.10 -7.09
CA ASP A 126 3.62 0.47 -8.00
C ASP A 126 2.99 1.50 -8.93
N VAL A 127 3.78 2.51 -9.28
CA VAL A 127 3.40 3.66 -10.09
C VAL A 127 4.48 3.96 -11.11
N THR A 128 4.08 4.31 -12.30
CA THR A 128 4.95 4.92 -13.31
C THR A 128 4.60 6.39 -13.40
N THR A 129 5.61 7.24 -13.41
CA THR A 129 5.42 8.70 -13.35
C THR A 129 6.16 9.40 -14.48
N SER A 130 5.71 10.62 -14.75
CA SER A 130 6.39 11.56 -15.63
C SER A 130 6.50 12.89 -14.91
N HIS A 131 7.62 13.59 -15.11
CA HIS A 131 7.78 14.96 -14.66
C HIS A 131 7.40 15.94 -15.79
N VAL A 132 6.50 16.87 -15.51
CA VAL A 132 6.02 17.88 -16.46
C VAL A 132 6.19 19.28 -15.88
N GLY A 133 6.28 20.30 -16.74
CA GLY A 133 6.44 21.70 -16.32
C GLY A 133 5.18 22.25 -15.66
N ALA A 134 4.46 23.13 -16.37
CA ALA A 134 3.19 23.64 -15.88
C ALA A 134 2.10 22.57 -15.97
N TYR A 135 1.41 22.31 -14.86
CA TYR A 135 0.28 21.39 -14.76
C TYR A 135 -0.76 21.96 -13.79
N VAL A 136 -2.05 21.79 -14.09
CA VAL A 136 -3.13 22.24 -13.21
C VAL A 136 -3.94 21.00 -12.82
N PRO A 137 -3.86 20.54 -11.56
CA PRO A 137 -4.65 19.40 -11.10
C PRO A 137 -6.15 19.66 -11.23
N PRO A 138 -6.96 18.65 -11.56
CA PRO A 138 -8.41 18.78 -11.56
C PRO A 138 -8.91 19.09 -10.15
N ALA A 139 -9.96 19.90 -10.06
CA ALA A 139 -10.63 20.16 -8.79
C ALA A 139 -11.51 18.96 -8.44
N VAL A 140 -11.15 18.23 -7.38
CA VAL A 140 -11.90 17.07 -6.89
C VAL A 140 -12.34 17.34 -5.45
N SER A 141 -13.63 17.21 -5.18
CA SER A 141 -14.17 17.23 -3.81
C SER A 141 -15.09 16.04 -3.58
N ILE A 142 -15.12 15.61 -2.33
CA ILE A 142 -16.00 14.56 -1.83
C ILE A 142 -17.15 15.28 -1.13
N GLU A 143 -18.34 15.25 -1.71
CA GLU A 143 -19.46 16.06 -1.25
C GLU A 143 -20.17 15.42 -0.06
N ARG A 144 -20.41 14.11 -0.17
CA ARG A 144 -21.03 13.31 0.89
C ARG A 144 -20.84 11.83 0.66
N HIS A 145 -21.01 11.07 1.72
CA HIS A 145 -21.14 9.62 1.67
C HIS A 145 -22.43 9.21 2.40
N VAL A 146 -23.14 8.26 1.81
CA VAL A 146 -24.21 7.49 2.43
C VAL A 146 -23.94 6.01 2.17
N GLU A 147 -24.53 5.12 2.95
CA GLU A 147 -24.30 3.66 2.83
C GLU A 147 -24.41 3.12 1.39
N SER A 148 -25.33 3.67 0.59
CA SER A 148 -25.57 3.24 -0.79
C SER A 148 -24.74 3.97 -1.85
N ALA A 149 -24.03 5.05 -1.52
CA ALA A 149 -23.30 5.85 -2.51
C ALA A 149 -22.29 6.84 -1.91
N VAL A 150 -21.22 7.09 -2.66
CA VAL A 150 -20.36 8.27 -2.49
C VAL A 150 -20.63 9.27 -3.63
N GLU A 151 -20.69 10.56 -3.28
CA GLU A 151 -20.89 11.66 -4.22
C GLU A 151 -19.60 12.47 -4.34
N LEU A 152 -19.14 12.65 -5.59
CA LEU A 152 -17.95 13.41 -5.93
C LEU A 152 -18.32 14.58 -6.84
N MET A 153 -17.64 15.70 -6.66
CA MET A 153 -17.59 16.78 -7.64
C MET A 153 -16.23 16.76 -8.32
N VAL A 154 -16.21 16.77 -9.65
CA VAL A 154 -14.99 16.80 -10.46
C VAL A 154 -15.13 17.91 -11.49
N ASP A 155 -14.30 18.96 -11.37
CA ASP A 155 -14.37 20.17 -12.20
C ASP A 155 -15.81 20.73 -12.33
N GLY A 156 -16.55 20.73 -11.21
CA GLY A 156 -17.95 21.20 -11.16
C GLY A 156 -18.99 20.23 -11.73
N THR A 157 -18.60 19.02 -12.12
CA THR A 157 -19.51 17.95 -12.56
C THR A 157 -19.72 16.92 -11.45
N ARG A 158 -20.98 16.63 -11.14
CA ARG A 158 -21.37 15.64 -10.12
C ARG A 158 -21.26 14.21 -10.63
N HIS A 159 -20.70 13.34 -9.80
CA HIS A 159 -20.61 11.90 -10.02
C HIS A 159 -21.02 11.12 -8.78
N ASP A 160 -22.00 10.24 -8.93
CA ASP A 160 -22.41 9.30 -7.87
C ASP A 160 -21.84 7.90 -8.17
N LEU A 161 -21.32 7.22 -7.15
CA LEU A 161 -20.85 5.84 -7.22
C LEU A 161 -21.47 4.98 -6.13
N SER A 162 -22.10 3.87 -6.52
CA SER A 162 -22.58 2.84 -5.58
C SER A 162 -21.47 1.86 -5.17
N PRO A 163 -21.62 1.14 -4.04
CA PRO A 163 -20.68 0.10 -3.62
C PRO A 163 -20.40 -0.92 -4.75
N GLY A 164 -19.13 -1.27 -4.90
CA GLY A 164 -18.62 -2.15 -5.94
C GLY A 164 -18.40 -1.48 -7.30
N GLN A 165 -18.80 -0.23 -7.50
CA GLN A 165 -18.63 0.45 -8.78
C GLN A 165 -17.21 0.98 -8.97
N ARG A 166 -16.79 0.95 -10.24
CA ARG A 166 -15.60 1.63 -10.76
C ARG A 166 -16.02 2.52 -11.91
N ARG A 167 -15.48 3.73 -11.95
CA ARG A 167 -15.72 4.71 -13.01
C ARG A 167 -14.40 5.31 -13.48
N ARG A 168 -14.29 5.55 -14.78
CA ARG A 168 -13.25 6.39 -15.37
C ARG A 168 -13.90 7.69 -15.83
N ILE A 169 -13.37 8.82 -15.37
CA ILE A 169 -13.84 10.16 -15.69
C ILE A 169 -12.76 10.82 -16.51
N ARG A 170 -13.04 11.03 -17.81
CA ARG A 170 -12.13 11.73 -18.71
C ARG A 170 -12.21 13.22 -18.42
N LEU A 171 -11.07 13.85 -18.23
CA LEU A 171 -10.95 15.26 -17.88
C LEU A 171 -10.66 16.11 -19.12
N GLY A 172 -10.70 17.44 -18.93
CA GLY A 172 -10.34 18.40 -19.97
C GLY A 172 -8.92 18.19 -20.47
N GLU A 173 -8.71 18.39 -21.79
CA GLU A 173 -7.38 18.30 -22.36
C GLU A 173 -6.46 19.38 -21.80
N GLN A 174 -5.23 18.99 -21.47
CA GLN A 174 -4.21 19.88 -20.97
C GLN A 174 -2.97 19.79 -21.85
N ARG A 175 -2.32 20.93 -22.08
CA ARG A 175 -1.04 20.99 -22.75
C ARG A 175 0.06 20.99 -21.69
N VAL A 176 0.89 19.96 -21.71
CA VAL A 176 2.00 19.77 -20.77
C VAL A 176 3.33 19.75 -21.51
N GLU A 177 4.38 20.16 -20.81
CA GLU A 177 5.76 20.15 -21.32
C GLU A 177 6.56 19.14 -20.51
N PRO A 178 6.91 17.96 -21.07
CA PRO A 178 7.73 17.00 -20.36
C PRO A 178 9.10 17.60 -19.99
N VAL A 179 9.50 17.49 -18.73
CA VAL A 179 10.78 18.02 -18.24
C VAL A 179 11.86 16.96 -18.39
N GLY A 180 13.10 17.38 -18.68
CA GLY A 180 14.24 16.45 -18.76
C GLY A 180 14.28 15.57 -20.01
N THR A 181 13.38 15.81 -20.96
CA THR A 181 13.39 15.19 -22.29
C THR A 181 13.50 16.28 -23.36
N ASP A 182 14.03 15.97 -24.55
CA ASP A 182 13.96 16.86 -25.73
C ASP A 182 12.51 16.98 -26.29
N GLY A 183 11.52 16.68 -25.45
CA GLY A 183 10.13 16.54 -25.80
C GLY A 183 9.49 17.88 -26.17
N ARG A 184 8.77 17.89 -27.29
CA ARG A 184 7.85 18.99 -27.60
C ARG A 184 6.66 18.96 -26.64
N PRO A 185 6.01 20.11 -26.38
CA PRO A 185 4.77 20.15 -25.64
C PRO A 185 3.74 19.16 -26.22
N LYS A 186 3.08 18.41 -25.35
CA LYS A 186 2.06 17.40 -25.69
C LYS A 186 0.71 17.82 -25.14
N THR A 187 -0.35 17.55 -25.90
CA THR A 187 -1.72 17.61 -25.38
C THR A 187 -2.10 16.23 -24.86
N ILE A 188 -2.56 16.17 -23.62
CA ILE A 188 -3.01 14.95 -22.95
C ILE A 188 -4.42 15.14 -22.42
N ALA A 189 -5.14 14.03 -22.22
CA ALA A 189 -6.43 14.02 -21.56
C ALA A 189 -6.30 13.16 -20.29
N PRO A 190 -6.09 13.77 -19.12
CA PRO A 190 -6.01 13.03 -17.86
C PRO A 190 -7.31 12.26 -17.59
N GLU A 191 -7.20 11.14 -16.88
CA GLU A 191 -8.33 10.30 -16.48
C GLU A 191 -8.33 10.12 -14.96
N LEU A 192 -9.40 10.56 -14.31
CA LEU A 192 -9.65 10.23 -12.91
C LEU A 192 -10.35 8.86 -12.85
N VAL A 193 -9.65 7.87 -12.31
CA VAL A 193 -10.22 6.55 -12.02
C VAL A 193 -10.68 6.54 -10.58
N VAL A 194 -11.98 6.31 -10.39
CA VAL A 194 -12.63 6.26 -9.10
C VAL A 194 -13.19 4.86 -8.88
N ARG A 195 -13.01 4.29 -7.70
CA ARG A 195 -13.72 3.08 -7.29
C ARG A 195 -14.24 3.25 -5.87
N PHE A 196 -15.46 2.80 -5.64
CA PHE A 196 -16.03 2.72 -4.30
C PHE A 196 -16.28 1.25 -3.94
N PRO A 197 -15.31 0.54 -3.35
CA PRO A 197 -15.49 -0.86 -2.95
C PRO A 197 -16.57 -1.09 -1.88
N GLY A 198 -17.06 -0.05 -1.21
CA GLY A 198 -17.93 -0.14 -0.04
C GLY A 198 -17.14 -0.07 1.26
N ARG A 199 -17.66 -0.67 2.33
CA ARG A 199 -16.97 -0.72 3.63
C ARG A 199 -15.80 -1.71 3.59
N ARG A 200 -14.70 -1.35 4.24
CA ARG A 200 -13.51 -2.18 4.41
C ARG A 200 -13.05 -2.08 5.85
N GLU A 201 -12.66 -3.21 6.43
CA GLU A 201 -11.83 -3.22 7.62
C GLU A 201 -10.41 -2.79 7.22
N LEU A 202 -10.02 -1.60 7.64
CA LEU A 202 -8.70 -1.03 7.42
C LEU A 202 -7.75 -1.54 8.50
N HIS A 203 -6.64 -2.15 8.07
CA HIS A 203 -5.48 -2.41 8.91
C HIS A 203 -4.35 -1.49 8.45
N HIS A 204 -3.81 -0.67 9.34
CA HIS A 204 -2.72 0.27 9.03
C HIS A 204 -1.85 0.46 10.29
N PRO A 205 -0.53 0.71 10.17
CA PRO A 205 0.27 1.18 11.29
C PRO A 205 -0.38 2.36 12.04
N ALA A 206 0.08 2.69 13.24
CA ALA A 206 -0.36 3.94 13.85
C ALA A 206 0.04 5.13 12.95
N PRO A 207 -0.74 6.23 12.89
CA PRO A 207 -0.31 7.44 12.22
C PRO A 207 1.07 7.90 12.73
N GLY A 208 1.99 8.18 11.82
CA GLY A 208 3.38 8.56 12.15
C GLY A 208 4.26 7.42 12.71
N ALA A 209 3.79 6.17 12.69
CA ALA A 209 4.59 5.03 13.11
C ALA A 209 5.85 4.85 12.26
N THR A 210 6.94 4.44 12.91
CA THR A 210 8.21 4.00 12.30
C THR A 210 8.29 2.47 12.25
N TYR A 211 7.15 1.80 12.04
CA TYR A 211 7.09 0.34 11.95
C TYR A 211 6.26 -0.12 10.77
N ARG A 212 6.51 -1.36 10.36
CA ARG A 212 5.71 -2.09 9.38
C ARG A 212 4.77 -3.04 10.11
N LEU A 213 3.54 -3.15 9.62
CA LEU A 213 2.50 -4.00 10.21
C LEU A 213 2.26 -5.21 9.31
N PHE A 214 2.11 -6.39 9.88
CA PHE A 214 1.79 -7.61 9.14
C PHE A 214 0.69 -8.41 9.84
N PRO A 215 -0.07 -9.22 9.09
CA PRO A 215 -0.96 -10.22 9.67
C PRO A 215 -0.20 -11.16 10.62
N ALA A 216 -0.95 -11.83 11.50
CA ALA A 216 -0.36 -12.80 12.44
C ALA A 216 0.34 -13.98 11.77
N PHE A 217 -0.11 -14.36 10.56
CA PHE A 217 0.28 -15.58 9.85
C PHE A 217 0.15 -16.90 10.63
N GLY A 218 -0.44 -16.89 11.83
CA GLY A 218 -0.44 -18.03 12.74
C GLY A 218 0.93 -18.29 13.38
N LEU A 219 1.86 -17.33 13.29
CA LEU A 219 3.14 -17.39 13.96
C LEU A 219 2.97 -17.12 15.46
N ASP A 220 3.81 -17.79 16.25
CA ASP A 220 4.04 -17.50 17.65
C ASP A 220 5.50 -17.05 17.78
N LEU A 221 5.72 -15.76 18.04
CA LEU A 221 7.07 -15.23 18.13
C LEU A 221 7.84 -15.79 19.33
N GLU A 222 7.16 -16.15 20.43
CA GLU A 222 7.84 -16.72 21.61
C GLU A 222 8.40 -18.13 21.33
N ALA A 223 7.77 -18.84 20.39
CA ALA A 223 8.20 -20.17 19.96
C ALA A 223 9.21 -20.15 18.80
N LEU A 224 9.47 -18.98 18.21
CA LEU A 224 10.35 -18.84 17.05
C LEU A 224 11.82 -19.05 17.47
N PRO A 225 12.59 -19.94 16.80
CA PRO A 225 13.99 -20.17 17.16
C PRO A 225 14.84 -18.93 16.89
N ASN A 226 15.88 -18.74 17.70
CA ASN A 226 16.86 -17.68 17.53
C ASN A 226 18.29 -18.22 17.77
N PRO A 227 19.17 -18.26 16.74
CA PRO A 227 18.92 -17.80 15.37
C PRO A 227 17.90 -18.68 14.62
N LEU A 228 17.18 -18.05 13.69
CA LEU A 228 16.27 -18.72 12.78
C LEU A 228 17.07 -19.28 11.60
N SER A 229 16.90 -20.57 11.30
CA SER A 229 17.51 -21.18 10.12
C SER A 229 16.66 -20.86 8.89
N VAL A 230 17.09 -19.88 8.09
CA VAL A 230 16.36 -19.36 6.92
C VAL A 230 16.74 -20.17 5.68
N PRO A 231 15.80 -20.90 5.06
CA PRO A 231 16.06 -21.65 3.83
C PRO A 231 16.38 -20.73 2.66
N THR A 232 17.30 -21.15 1.80
CA THR A 232 17.66 -20.43 0.58
C THR A 232 17.57 -21.32 -0.66
N THR A 233 17.12 -20.73 -1.76
CA THR A 233 17.15 -21.32 -3.09
C THR A 233 17.97 -20.40 -3.98
N THR A 234 19.04 -20.94 -4.60
CA THR A 234 20.00 -20.15 -5.41
C THR A 234 20.67 -18.99 -4.67
N GLY A 235 20.81 -19.10 -3.34
CA GLY A 235 21.41 -18.07 -2.48
C GLY A 235 20.44 -16.95 -2.08
N GLU A 236 19.18 -17.00 -2.52
CA GLU A 236 18.13 -16.06 -2.11
C GLU A 236 17.18 -16.74 -1.12
N LEU A 237 16.53 -15.97 -0.25
CA LEU A 237 15.51 -16.48 0.66
C LEU A 237 14.42 -17.25 -0.09
N ASP A 238 14.10 -18.46 0.39
CA ASP A 238 12.94 -19.24 -0.06
C ASP A 238 11.78 -19.03 0.93
N ASP A 239 10.86 -18.12 0.60
CA ASP A 239 9.76 -17.74 1.49
C ASP A 239 8.75 -18.88 1.70
N LEU A 240 8.62 -19.80 0.75
CA LEU A 240 7.73 -20.95 0.85
C LEU A 240 8.30 -22.01 1.79
N ALA A 241 9.59 -22.32 1.65
CA ALA A 241 10.29 -23.22 2.55
C ALA A 241 10.36 -22.64 3.97
N LEU A 242 10.59 -21.33 4.11
CA LEU A 242 10.52 -20.65 5.41
C LEU A 242 9.13 -20.78 6.04
N ALA A 243 8.06 -20.57 5.27
CA ALA A 243 6.69 -20.74 5.78
C ALA A 243 6.46 -22.16 6.30
N ALA A 244 6.88 -23.18 5.55
CA ALA A 244 6.76 -24.57 5.95
C ALA A 244 7.55 -24.88 7.23
N ALA A 245 8.79 -24.37 7.34
CA ALA A 245 9.63 -24.53 8.51
C ALA A 245 9.01 -23.88 9.77
N LEU A 246 8.26 -22.79 9.58
CA LEU A 246 7.58 -22.06 10.66
C LEU A 246 6.13 -22.51 10.91
N GLY A 247 5.65 -23.54 10.20
CA GLY A 247 4.28 -24.04 10.35
C GLY A 247 3.20 -23.11 9.78
N VAL A 248 3.57 -22.14 8.94
CA VAL A 248 2.64 -21.22 8.28
C VAL A 248 2.03 -21.89 7.06
N ASP A 249 0.75 -22.27 7.16
CA ASP A 249 0.03 -22.88 6.05
C ASP A 249 -0.44 -21.83 5.03
N LEU A 250 0.41 -21.53 4.05
CA LEU A 250 0.10 -20.61 2.95
C LEU A 250 -0.97 -21.15 2.00
N SER A 251 -1.18 -22.48 1.93
CA SER A 251 -2.13 -23.08 0.99
C SER A 251 -3.58 -22.74 1.33
N ARG A 252 -3.85 -22.45 2.60
CA ARG A 252 -5.15 -22.05 3.12
C ARG A 252 -5.35 -20.54 3.12
N ARG A 253 -4.34 -19.77 2.71
CA ARG A 253 -4.38 -18.30 2.70
C ARG A 253 -4.76 -17.76 1.32
N PRO A 254 -5.54 -16.68 1.24
CA PRO A 254 -5.81 -16.03 -0.03
C PRO A 254 -4.50 -15.47 -0.61
N TYR A 255 -4.41 -15.38 -1.94
CA TYR A 255 -3.20 -14.88 -2.61
C TYR A 255 -2.63 -13.58 -2.01
N PRO A 256 -3.45 -12.57 -1.66
CA PRO A 256 -2.95 -11.34 -1.08
C PRO A 256 -2.24 -11.51 0.28
N GLU A 257 -2.66 -12.46 1.13
CA GLU A 257 -1.90 -12.76 2.35
C GLU A 257 -0.57 -13.47 2.08
N ARG A 258 -0.49 -14.27 1.02
CA ARG A 258 0.78 -14.88 0.61
C ARG A 258 1.77 -13.82 0.13
N ALA A 259 1.29 -12.78 -0.56
CA ALA A 259 2.13 -11.64 -0.90
C ALA A 259 2.60 -10.86 0.34
N LEU A 260 1.73 -10.69 1.35
CA LEU A 260 2.11 -10.08 2.64
C LEU A 260 3.11 -10.96 3.41
N TRP A 261 2.97 -12.29 3.34
CA TRP A 261 3.95 -13.23 3.89
C TRP A 261 5.30 -13.05 3.23
N GLN A 262 5.35 -13.01 1.90
CA GLN A 262 6.58 -12.81 1.17
C GLN A 262 7.23 -11.46 1.57
N ALA A 263 6.45 -10.38 1.61
CA ALA A 263 6.95 -9.07 2.06
C ALA A 263 7.49 -9.11 3.50
N PHE A 264 6.83 -9.84 4.41
CA PHE A 264 7.30 -10.06 5.79
C PHE A 264 8.61 -10.83 5.80
N ALA A 265 8.68 -11.97 5.13
CA ALA A 265 9.84 -12.86 5.10
C ALA A 265 11.09 -12.14 4.59
N TYR A 266 10.99 -11.42 3.45
CA TYR A 266 12.11 -10.65 2.91
C TYR A 266 12.43 -9.40 3.72
N THR A 267 11.47 -8.80 4.44
CA THR A 267 11.82 -7.63 5.27
C THR A 267 12.47 -8.06 6.60
N ALA A 268 11.97 -9.13 7.22
CA ALA A 268 12.43 -9.56 8.53
C ALA A 268 13.66 -10.47 8.44
N PHE A 269 13.72 -11.38 7.45
CA PHE A 269 14.64 -12.51 7.49
C PHE A 269 15.50 -12.66 6.23
N ASP A 270 15.68 -11.59 5.44
CA ASP A 270 16.62 -11.61 4.33
C ASP A 270 18.03 -11.99 4.81
N PRO A 271 18.60 -13.12 4.33
CA PRO A 271 19.94 -13.58 4.69
C PRO A 271 21.06 -12.58 4.40
N HIS A 272 20.82 -11.62 3.50
CA HIS A 272 21.79 -10.61 3.08
C HIS A 272 21.60 -9.27 3.79
N ALA A 273 20.62 -9.15 4.68
CA ALA A 273 20.41 -7.93 5.45
C ALA A 273 21.44 -7.80 6.57
N ASP A 274 22.06 -6.62 6.66
CA ASP A 274 23.02 -6.30 7.73
C ASP A 274 22.35 -5.98 9.08
N ALA A 275 21.02 -5.79 9.09
CA ALA A 275 20.26 -5.38 10.27
C ALA A 275 19.60 -6.58 10.96
N THR A 276 19.69 -6.62 12.30
CA THR A 276 18.92 -7.55 13.11
C THR A 276 17.46 -7.09 13.19
N PRO A 277 16.48 -7.84 12.64
CA PRO A 277 15.08 -7.48 12.70
C PRO A 277 14.56 -7.44 14.15
N GLU A 278 13.70 -6.48 14.41
CA GLU A 278 13.03 -6.33 15.70
C GLU A 278 11.52 -6.55 15.54
N LEU A 279 11.02 -7.60 16.18
CA LEU A 279 9.66 -8.09 16.02
C LEU A 279 8.87 -7.99 17.32
N THR A 280 7.67 -7.45 17.21
CA THR A 280 6.68 -7.43 18.29
C THR A 280 5.42 -8.16 17.83
N GLN A 281 4.85 -9.01 18.68
CA GLN A 281 3.52 -9.58 18.46
C GLN A 281 2.51 -8.87 19.35
N LEU A 282 1.50 -8.27 18.74
CA LEU A 282 0.44 -7.56 19.47
C LEU A 282 -0.56 -8.56 20.06
N ALA A 283 -1.31 -8.14 21.08
CA ALA A 283 -2.35 -8.97 21.71
C ALA A 283 -3.45 -9.43 20.71
N THR A 284 -3.65 -8.67 19.65
CA THR A 284 -4.57 -8.97 18.54
C THR A 284 -3.97 -9.91 17.48
N GLY A 285 -2.71 -10.32 17.66
CA GLY A 285 -1.99 -11.28 16.84
C GLY A 285 -1.14 -10.68 15.72
N GLN A 286 -1.41 -9.44 15.28
CA GLN A 286 -0.60 -8.78 14.26
C GLN A 286 0.87 -8.69 14.68
N ILE A 287 1.75 -8.74 13.68
CA ILE A 287 3.19 -8.64 13.86
C ILE A 287 3.62 -7.24 13.45
N VAL A 288 4.40 -6.60 14.30
CA VAL A 288 5.04 -5.32 14.07
C VAL A 288 6.52 -5.59 13.86
N LEU A 289 7.04 -5.08 12.75
CA LEU A 289 8.46 -5.07 12.44
C LEU A 289 8.95 -3.63 12.55
N GLU A 290 9.77 -3.35 13.55
CA GLU A 290 10.33 -2.01 13.72
C GLU A 290 11.33 -1.74 12.60
N THR A 291 11.22 -0.57 11.98
CA THR A 291 12.26 -0.10 11.06
C THR A 291 13.18 0.78 11.88
N GLY A 292 14.39 0.29 12.19
CA GLY A 292 15.44 1.15 12.73
C GLY A 292 15.65 2.33 11.79
N GLU A 293 15.63 3.55 12.32
CA GLU A 293 16.10 4.76 11.61
C GLU A 293 17.63 4.79 11.54
#